data_AF-A0ABD0U0A4-F1
#
_entry.id   AF-A0ABD0U0A4-F1
#
_cell.length_a   1.000
_cell.length_b   1.000
_cell.length_c   1.000
_cell.angle_alpha   90.00
_cell.angle_beta   90.00
_cell.angle_gamma   90.00
#
_symmetry.space_group_name_H-M   'P 1'
#
loop_
_entity.id
_entity.type
_entity.pdbx_description
1 polymer ?
#
loop_
_entity_poly.entity_id
_entity_poly.type
_entity_poly.pdbx_seq_one_letter_code
_entity_poly.pdbx_strand_id
1 'polypeptide(L)'
;MAGGMARSRALSSLACVLLLLSSVNAWNDEAIPKVKGTCSRSCVAESCDTFGIRYGKFCGVGWSGCPGEKPCDDLDACCMAHDECVGKGGMTNVKCHGKLKRCMKKVKKSGKVGFSKVCPYDLAIPTMTQGMDMAILLSQLGGLSGLEKE
;
A
#
# COMPACT_ATOMS: atom_id res chain seq x y z
N MET A 1 -6.31 35.84 -72.31
CA MET A 1 -4.97 35.64 -72.88
C MET A 1 -4.08 35.21 -71.72
N ALA A 2 -3.83 33.90 -71.58
CA ALA A 2 -2.53 33.26 -71.85
C ALA A 2 -1.36 34.03 -71.18
N GLY A 3 -0.57 33.51 -70.26
CA GLY A 3 -0.13 32.15 -69.96
C GLY A 3 1.34 32.26 -69.57
N GLY A 4 1.77 31.60 -68.48
CA GLY A 4 3.15 31.66 -68.01
C GLY A 4 3.39 30.65 -66.88
N MET A 5 3.84 29.46 -67.27
CA MET A 5 4.11 28.29 -66.44
C MET A 5 5.62 28.18 -66.15
N ALA A 6 5.99 27.90 -64.89
CA ALA A 6 7.20 27.17 -64.39
C ALA A 6 7.68 27.81 -63.06
N ARG A 7 8.12 27.10 -62.01
CA ARG A 7 8.54 25.71 -61.83
C ARG A 7 8.57 25.40 -60.32
N SER A 8 8.34 24.13 -59.98
CA SER A 8 8.29 23.52 -58.65
C SER A 8 9.47 23.83 -57.72
N ARG A 9 9.20 23.72 -56.41
CA ARG A 9 9.88 22.79 -55.49
C ARG A 9 9.02 22.60 -54.24
N ALA A 10 8.09 21.65 -54.30
CA ALA A 10 7.65 20.94 -53.10
C ALA A 10 8.88 20.19 -52.57
N LEU A 11 9.54 20.74 -51.54
CA LEU A 11 10.63 20.05 -50.87
C LEU A 11 10.41 20.09 -49.36
N SER A 12 9.89 18.95 -48.90
CA SER A 12 10.29 18.29 -47.67
C SER A 12 9.88 18.94 -46.35
N SER A 13 8.57 18.93 -46.08
CA SER A 13 8.04 19.02 -44.71
C SER A 13 8.30 17.75 -43.87
N LEU A 14 8.95 16.72 -44.41
CA LEU A 14 9.28 15.49 -43.68
C LEU A 14 10.61 15.55 -42.91
N ALA A 15 11.53 16.46 -43.25
CA ALA A 15 12.85 16.51 -42.59
C ALA A 15 12.78 17.04 -41.14
N CYS A 16 11.86 17.95 -40.82
CA CYS A 16 11.70 18.45 -39.45
C CYS A 16 11.04 17.42 -38.50
N VAL A 17 10.23 16.50 -39.03
CA VAL A 17 9.54 15.50 -38.20
C VAL A 17 10.50 14.37 -37.79
N LEU A 18 11.46 14.02 -38.66
CA LEU A 18 12.41 12.94 -38.39
C LEU A 18 13.56 13.35 -37.44
N LEU A 19 13.89 14.64 -37.35
CA LEU A 19 14.93 15.12 -36.43
C LEU A 19 14.48 15.23 -34.96
N LEU A 20 13.17 15.15 -34.69
CA LEU A 20 12.64 15.13 -33.32
C LEU A 20 12.46 13.72 -32.74
N LEU A 21 12.65 12.67 -33.56
CA LEU A 21 12.46 11.27 -33.12
C LEU A 21 13.77 10.56 -32.77
N SER A 22 14.95 11.16 -33.00
CA SER A 22 16.24 10.50 -32.74
C SER A 22 16.76 10.64 -31.31
N SER A 23 16.10 11.40 -30.43
CA SER A 23 16.53 11.58 -29.04
C SER A 23 15.76 10.76 -28.00
N VAL A 24 14.90 9.82 -28.41
CA VAL A 24 14.11 8.98 -27.48
C VAL A 24 14.63 7.57 -27.33
N ASN A 25 15.94 7.32 -27.37
CA ASN A 25 16.48 5.98 -27.09
C ASN A 25 17.76 6.05 -26.26
N ALA A 26 17.61 6.50 -25.02
CA ALA A 26 18.51 6.17 -23.92
C ALA A 26 17.71 6.13 -22.61
N TRP A 27 16.63 5.34 -22.59
CA TRP A 27 16.09 4.87 -21.33
C TRP A 27 16.95 3.69 -20.89
N ASN A 28 17.93 3.98 -20.04
CA ASN A 28 18.46 2.93 -19.19
C ASN A 28 17.27 2.42 -18.37
N ASP A 29 16.99 1.13 -18.43
CA ASP A 29 16.32 0.41 -17.33
C ASP A 29 17.29 0.45 -16.13
N GLU A 30 17.51 1.65 -15.57
CA GLU A 30 17.94 1.76 -14.19
C GLU A 30 16.78 1.15 -13.42
N ALA A 31 16.98 -0.08 -12.94
CA ALA A 31 16.04 -0.74 -12.08
C ALA A 31 15.63 0.27 -11.02
N ILE A 32 14.40 0.81 -11.11
CA ILE A 32 13.84 1.68 -10.09
C ILE A 32 14.07 0.90 -8.80
N PRO A 33 14.92 1.39 -7.86
CA PRO A 33 15.09 0.69 -6.62
C PRO A 33 13.69 0.61 -6.05
N LYS A 34 13.11 -0.60 -6.02
CA LYS A 34 11.84 -0.82 -5.33
C LYS A 34 12.04 -0.11 -4.02
N VAL A 35 11.22 0.91 -3.72
CA VAL A 35 11.22 1.54 -2.41
C VAL A 35 11.13 0.36 -1.47
N LYS A 36 12.26 -0.02 -0.86
CA LYS A 36 12.30 -1.07 0.14
C LYS A 36 11.58 -0.39 1.26
N GLY A 37 10.26 -0.60 1.32
CA GLY A 37 9.42 -0.07 2.36
C GLY A 37 10.16 -0.31 3.65
N THR A 38 10.40 0.77 4.40
CA THR A 38 11.16 0.70 5.64
C THR A 38 10.44 -0.30 6.55
N CYS A 39 11.05 -1.46 6.77
CA CYS A 39 10.51 -2.46 7.68
C CYS A 39 11.01 -2.17 9.10
N SER A 40 10.21 -2.52 10.10
CA SER A 40 10.54 -2.28 11.50
C SER A 40 11.39 -3.40 12.09
N ARG A 41 12.39 -3.03 12.88
CA ARG A 41 13.15 -3.94 13.75
C ARG A 41 12.91 -3.69 15.24
N SER A 42 12.11 -2.68 15.59
CA SER A 42 11.91 -2.19 16.95
C SER A 42 10.42 -2.10 17.29
N CYS A 43 10.09 -2.36 18.55
CA CYS A 43 8.74 -2.21 19.06
C CYS A 43 8.42 -0.72 19.24
N VAL A 44 7.53 -0.17 18.42
CA VAL A 44 7.11 1.24 18.51
C VAL A 44 5.69 1.37 19.04
N ALA A 45 5.38 2.50 19.66
CA ALA A 45 4.07 2.80 20.23
C ALA A 45 3.73 4.26 19.89
N GLU A 46 3.23 4.48 18.69
CA GLU A 46 2.99 5.80 18.11
C GLU A 46 1.53 5.92 17.67
N SER A 47 0.94 7.12 17.86
CA SER A 47 -0.38 7.47 17.31
C SER A 47 -1.51 6.48 17.67
N CYS A 48 -1.49 5.96 18.91
CA CYS A 48 -2.31 4.84 19.40
C CYS A 48 -3.83 5.01 19.22
N ASP A 49 -4.30 6.26 19.13
CA ASP A 49 -5.69 6.69 19.10
C ASP A 49 -6.14 7.18 17.71
N THR A 50 -5.32 6.98 16.67
CA THR A 50 -5.62 7.41 15.31
C THR A 50 -5.43 6.27 14.30
N PHE A 51 -5.92 6.45 13.07
CA PHE A 51 -5.67 5.51 11.96
C PHE A 51 -4.19 5.41 11.56
N GLY A 52 -3.35 6.36 11.99
CA GLY A 52 -1.90 6.34 11.78
C GLY A 52 -1.13 5.49 12.80
N ILE A 53 -1.81 4.68 13.61
CA ILE A 53 -1.21 3.85 14.64
C ILE A 53 -0.04 3.01 14.11
N ARG A 54 1.09 3.07 14.82
CA ARG A 54 2.19 2.12 14.69
C ARG A 54 2.41 1.47 16.04
N TYR A 55 2.12 0.18 16.09
CA TYR A 55 2.18 -0.60 17.31
C TYR A 55 3.03 -1.85 17.08
N GLY A 56 4.01 -2.05 17.95
CA GLY A 56 4.96 -3.14 17.82
C GLY A 56 5.77 -3.00 16.54
N LYS A 57 5.96 -4.10 15.81
CA LYS A 57 6.67 -4.10 14.52
C LYS A 57 5.72 -4.23 13.33
N PHE A 58 4.51 -4.73 13.53
CA PHE A 58 3.64 -5.20 12.45
C PHE A 58 2.27 -4.51 12.39
N CYS A 59 1.83 -3.82 13.44
CA CYS A 59 0.52 -3.18 13.39
C CYS A 59 0.62 -1.75 12.84
N GLY A 60 0.13 -1.53 11.62
CA GLY A 60 -0.09 -0.20 11.06
C GLY A 60 -0.27 -0.24 9.54
N VAL A 61 -0.96 0.75 8.97
CA VAL A 61 -1.14 0.81 7.51
C VAL A 61 0.19 1.11 6.84
N GLY A 62 0.65 0.20 5.97
CA GLY A 62 1.95 0.32 5.31
C GLY A 62 3.15 0.19 6.27
N TRP A 63 2.94 -0.36 7.47
CA TRP A 63 3.95 -0.58 8.49
C TRP A 63 4.05 -2.08 8.77
N SER A 64 5.24 -2.65 8.65
CA SER A 64 5.45 -4.08 8.90
C SER A 64 6.87 -4.37 9.37
N GLY A 65 7.08 -5.52 10.00
CA GLY A 65 8.38 -5.93 10.53
C GLY A 65 9.31 -6.47 9.45
N CYS A 66 10.62 -6.39 9.70
CA CYS A 66 11.61 -6.95 8.77
C CYS A 66 11.56 -8.50 8.76
N PRO A 67 12.03 -9.15 7.68
CA PRO A 67 12.13 -10.60 7.63
C PRO A 67 12.90 -11.16 8.84
N GLY A 68 12.31 -12.16 9.50
CA GLY A 68 12.88 -12.82 10.68
C GLY A 68 12.61 -12.12 12.01
N GLU A 69 12.01 -10.92 12.01
CA GLU A 69 11.61 -10.25 13.25
C GLU A 69 10.45 -11.00 13.92
N LYS A 70 10.52 -11.12 15.25
CA LYS A 70 9.44 -11.64 16.08
C LYS A 70 8.53 -10.50 16.54
N PRO A 71 7.22 -10.75 16.73
CA PRO A 71 6.28 -9.78 17.26
C PRO A 71 6.62 -9.40 18.70
N CYS A 72 6.26 -8.17 19.07
CA CYS A 72 6.50 -7.61 20.39
C CYS A 72 5.59 -8.20 21.48
N ASP A 73 4.37 -8.58 21.11
CA ASP A 73 3.40 -9.27 21.97
C ASP A 73 2.30 -9.98 21.15
N ASP A 74 1.24 -10.44 21.84
CA ASP A 74 0.12 -11.16 21.21
C ASP A 74 -0.69 -10.29 20.23
N LEU A 75 -0.79 -8.97 20.46
CA LEU A 75 -1.47 -8.06 19.53
C LEU A 75 -0.62 -7.87 18.27
N ASP A 76 0.67 -7.63 18.43
CA ASP A 76 1.60 -7.50 17.31
C ASP A 76 1.71 -8.81 16.50
N ALA A 77 1.57 -9.96 17.15
CA ALA A 77 1.48 -11.27 16.48
C ALA A 77 0.23 -11.39 15.60
N CYS A 78 -0.90 -10.83 16.03
CA CYS A 78 -2.10 -10.77 15.18
C CYS A 78 -1.84 -9.97 13.90
N CYS A 79 -1.11 -8.86 14.00
CA CYS A 79 -0.79 -8.00 12.87
C CYS A 79 0.24 -8.65 11.93
N MET A 80 1.27 -9.30 12.46
CA MET A 80 2.21 -10.09 11.65
C MET A 80 1.48 -11.12 10.78
N ALA A 81 0.55 -11.87 11.38
CA ALA A 81 -0.26 -12.85 10.64
C ALA A 81 -1.21 -12.20 9.62
N HIS A 82 -1.67 -10.97 9.87
CA HIS A 82 -2.48 -10.19 8.94
C HIS A 82 -1.66 -9.71 7.75
N ASP A 83 -0.48 -9.15 7.98
CA ASP A 83 0.47 -8.72 6.96
C ASP A 83 0.85 -9.87 6.02
N GLU A 84 1.18 -11.03 6.57
CA GLU A 84 1.44 -12.23 5.78
C GLU A 84 0.22 -12.67 4.95
N CYS A 85 -0.98 -12.54 5.51
CA CYS A 85 -2.22 -12.89 4.83
C CYS A 85 -2.49 -11.96 3.65
N VAL A 86 -2.39 -10.63 3.83
CA VAL A 86 -2.63 -9.66 2.75
C VAL A 86 -1.49 -9.63 1.74
N GLY A 87 -0.26 -9.95 2.15
CA GLY A 87 0.87 -10.12 1.24
C GLY A 87 0.66 -11.25 0.22
N LYS A 88 -0.10 -12.29 0.60
CA LYS A 88 -0.47 -13.41 -0.29
C LYS A 88 -1.83 -13.21 -0.95
N GLY A 89 -2.79 -12.64 -0.23
CA GLY A 89 -4.20 -12.60 -0.59
C GLY A 89 -4.71 -11.27 -1.13
N GLY A 90 -3.87 -10.23 -1.17
CA GLY A 90 -4.23 -8.86 -1.55
C GLY A 90 -4.67 -8.00 -0.37
N MET A 91 -4.45 -6.69 -0.48
CA MET A 91 -4.77 -5.71 0.59
C MET A 91 -6.27 -5.55 0.84
N THR A 92 -7.13 -5.90 -0.12
CA THR A 92 -8.60 -5.86 -0.02
C THR A 92 -9.21 -7.18 0.44
N ASN A 93 -8.40 -8.12 0.94
CA ASN A 93 -8.87 -9.44 1.31
C ASN A 93 -9.68 -9.41 2.62
N VAL A 94 -11.01 -9.38 2.49
CA VAL A 94 -11.96 -9.37 3.62
C VAL A 94 -11.75 -10.53 4.60
N LYS A 95 -11.30 -11.71 4.12
CA LYS A 95 -11.01 -12.85 5.01
C LYS A 95 -9.80 -12.55 5.90
N CYS A 96 -8.77 -11.86 5.40
CA CYS A 96 -7.62 -11.44 6.19
C CYS A 96 -8.03 -10.43 7.26
N HIS A 97 -8.77 -9.37 6.90
CA HIS A 97 -9.26 -8.38 7.87
C HIS A 97 -10.16 -9.01 8.94
N GLY A 98 -11.06 -9.91 8.55
CA GLY A 98 -11.92 -10.64 9.48
C GLY A 98 -11.14 -11.55 10.45
N LYS A 99 -10.03 -12.17 10.00
CA LYS A 99 -9.13 -12.95 10.87
C LYS A 99 -8.43 -12.05 11.89
N LEU A 100 -7.92 -10.89 11.46
CA LEU A 100 -7.29 -9.91 12.35
C LEU A 100 -8.25 -9.46 13.46
N LYS A 101 -9.48 -9.06 13.11
CA LYS A 101 -10.51 -8.68 14.10
C LYS A 101 -10.76 -9.78 15.13
N ARG A 102 -10.90 -11.04 14.69
CA ARG A 102 -11.11 -12.18 15.61
C ARG A 102 -9.90 -12.41 16.52
N CYS A 103 -8.69 -12.25 16.00
CA CYS A 103 -7.45 -12.36 16.78
C CYS A 103 -7.40 -11.28 17.88
N MET A 104 -7.57 -10.01 17.51
CA MET A 104 -7.59 -8.89 18.45
C MET A 104 -8.68 -9.02 19.52
N LYS A 105 -9.88 -9.52 19.15
CA LYS A 105 -10.95 -9.82 20.12
C LYS A 105 -10.54 -10.86 21.17
N LYS A 106 -9.76 -11.88 20.79
CA LYS A 106 -9.22 -12.87 21.75
C LYS A 106 -8.13 -12.25 22.62
N VAL A 107 -7.22 -11.47 22.02
CA VAL A 107 -6.16 -10.77 22.75
C VAL A 107 -6.74 -9.80 23.78
N LYS A 108 -7.77 -9.02 23.43
CA LYS A 108 -8.46 -8.11 24.35
C LYS A 108 -9.04 -8.84 25.56
N LYS A 109 -9.59 -10.04 25.38
CA LYS A 109 -10.14 -10.87 26.47
C LYS A 109 -9.08 -11.38 27.45
N SER A 110 -7.79 -11.34 27.09
CA SER A 110 -6.72 -11.74 28.01
C SER A 110 -6.54 -10.79 29.20
N GLY A 111 -7.05 -9.55 29.11
CA GLY A 111 -6.90 -8.54 30.17
C GLY A 111 -5.46 -8.01 30.34
N LYS A 112 -4.53 -8.39 29.46
CA LYS A 112 -3.16 -7.86 29.46
C LYS A 112 -3.14 -6.40 29.02
N VAL A 113 -2.15 -5.65 29.51
CA VAL A 113 -1.90 -4.26 29.07
C VAL A 113 -1.26 -4.21 27.67
N GLY A 114 -0.54 -5.27 27.27
CA GLY A 114 0.33 -5.27 26.10
C GLY A 114 1.77 -4.87 26.46
N PHE A 115 2.66 -4.79 25.48
CA PHE A 115 4.08 -4.49 25.73
C PHE A 115 4.33 -3.02 26.13
N SER A 116 3.41 -2.11 25.82
CA SER A 116 3.55 -0.67 26.05
C SER A 116 2.43 -0.11 26.93
N LYS A 117 2.81 0.71 27.92
CA LYS A 117 1.86 1.49 28.72
C LYS A 117 1.36 2.75 28.00
N VAL A 118 2.07 3.20 26.95
CA VAL A 118 1.70 4.36 26.14
C VAL A 118 0.55 4.01 25.19
N CYS A 119 0.64 2.83 24.56
CA CYS A 119 -0.45 2.25 23.77
C CYS A 119 -0.98 0.98 24.48
N PRO A 120 -1.76 1.09 25.56
CA PRO A 120 -2.34 -0.10 26.16
C PRO A 120 -3.33 -0.78 25.19
N TYR A 121 -3.56 -2.08 25.36
CA TYR A 121 -4.54 -2.83 24.55
C TYR A 121 -5.93 -2.18 24.51
N ASP A 122 -6.37 -1.58 25.62
CA ASP A 122 -7.68 -0.92 25.67
C ASP A 122 -7.78 0.34 24.82
N LEU A 123 -6.65 0.90 24.37
CA LEU A 123 -6.60 1.99 23.40
C LEU A 123 -6.30 1.48 21.99
N ALA A 124 -5.26 0.66 21.85
CA ALA A 124 -4.78 0.19 20.54
C ALA A 124 -5.79 -0.74 19.83
N ILE A 125 -6.39 -1.70 20.56
CA ILE A 125 -7.28 -2.70 19.95
C ILE A 125 -8.56 -2.06 19.39
N PRO A 126 -9.26 -1.14 20.10
CA PRO A 126 -10.41 -0.45 19.53
C PRO A 126 -10.06 0.35 18.27
N THR A 127 -8.97 1.13 18.29
CA THR A 127 -8.50 1.91 17.13
C THR A 127 -8.25 1.01 15.92
N MET A 128 -7.50 -0.08 16.09
CA MET A 128 -7.23 -1.04 15.01
C MET A 128 -8.50 -1.76 14.55
N THR A 129 -9.43 -2.08 15.46
CA THR A 129 -10.71 -2.72 15.11
C THR A 129 -11.55 -1.82 14.23
N GLN A 130 -11.61 -0.51 14.53
CA GLN A 130 -12.28 0.48 13.69
C GLN A 130 -11.63 0.59 12.31
N GLY A 131 -10.29 0.64 12.25
CA GLY A 131 -9.56 0.62 10.98
C GLY A 131 -9.87 -0.62 10.13
N MET A 132 -9.97 -1.79 10.75
CA MET A 132 -10.36 -3.02 10.06
C MET A 132 -11.81 -3.02 9.57
N ASP A 133 -12.73 -2.42 10.31
CA ASP A 133 -14.12 -2.27 9.88
C ASP A 133 -14.23 -1.37 8.63
N MET A 134 -13.48 -0.27 8.61
CA MET A 134 -13.40 0.59 7.44
C MET A 134 -12.76 -0.13 6.25
N ALA A 135 -11.66 -0.88 6.47
CA ALA A 135 -11.00 -1.64 5.42
C ALA A 135 -11.93 -2.69 4.78
N ILE A 136 -12.74 -3.38 5.59
CA ILE A 136 -13.74 -4.35 5.08
C ILE A 136 -14.80 -3.64 4.24
N LEU A 137 -15.36 -2.54 4.74
CA LEU A 137 -16.35 -1.75 4.01
C LEU A 137 -15.82 -1.31 2.65
N LEU A 138 -14.61 -0.73 2.62
CA LEU A 138 -13.97 -0.27 1.40
C LEU A 138 -13.62 -1.42 0.45
N SER A 139 -13.21 -2.57 0.97
CA SER A 139 -12.94 -3.77 0.16
C SER A 139 -14.21 -4.27 -0.53
N GLN A 140 -15.35 -4.18 0.13
CA GLN A 140 -16.65 -4.55 -0.45
C GLN A 140 -17.13 -3.53 -1.48
N LEU A 141 -16.95 -2.23 -1.21
CA LEU A 141 -17.33 -1.17 -2.14
C LEU A 141 -16.44 -1.15 -3.41
N GLY A 142 -15.13 -1.37 -3.26
CA GLY A 142 -14.20 -1.51 -4.39
C GLY A 142 -14.44 -2.77 -5.23
N GLY A 143 -15.03 -3.81 -4.64
CA GLY A 143 -15.54 -4.96 -5.39
C GLY A 143 -16.80 -4.66 -6.20
N LEU A 144 -17.60 -3.68 -5.77
CA LEU A 144 -18.80 -3.21 -6.48
C LEU A 144 -18.45 -2.23 -7.62
N SER A 145 -17.39 -1.42 -7.48
CA SER A 145 -16.95 -0.48 -8.54
C SER A 145 -16.22 -1.16 -9.72
N GLY A 146 -16.04 -2.47 -9.68
CA GLY A 146 -15.63 -3.29 -10.84
C GLY A 146 -16.73 -3.51 -11.88
N LEU A 147 -17.96 -3.01 -11.65
CA LEU A 147 -19.11 -3.12 -12.56
C LEU A 147 -19.38 -1.84 -13.40
N GLU A 148 -18.59 -0.77 -13.23
CA GLU A 148 -18.74 0.49 -14.01
C GLU A 148 -17.63 0.69 -15.06
N LYS A 149 -16.86 -0.36 -15.39
CA LYS A 149 -15.79 -0.29 -16.41
C LYS A 149 -15.98 -1.26 -17.58
N GLU A 150 -17.22 -1.42 -18.06
CA GLU A 150 -17.50 -1.91 -19.43
C GLU A 150 -18.38 -0.91 -20.17
#